data_AF-A0A9J6DNS4-F1
#
_entry.id   AF-A0A9J6DNS4-F1
#
_cell.length_a   1.000
_cell.length_b   1.000
_cell.length_c   1.000
_cell.angle_alpha   90.00
_cell.angle_beta   90.00
_cell.angle_gamma   90.00
#
_symmetry.space_group_name_H-M   'P 1'
#
loop_
_entity.id
_entity.type
_entity.pdbx_description
1 polymer ?
#
loop_
_entity_poly.entity_id
_entity_poly.type
_entity_poly.pdbx_seq_one_letter_code
_entity_poly.pdbx_strand_id
1 'polypeptide(L)'
;MTRDKSTAIESISDEAVQHHRKLLRYYAMKYTIPASNVKLFGRAVQTLTKVGDEVYVIADERTLSLKAFSASRSSYMCFSFERNFLQRKLRLRARATELIEYEELQFSFRADSYARSVCGQAKLLSDVLGNFPVNVPEVTLRLSPDRLDCLHAPGGRRHAAFRSH
;
A
#
# COMPACT_ATOMS: atom_id res chain seq x y z
N MET A 1 -41.06 24.26 6.61
CA MET A 1 -39.99 23.94 7.57
C MET A 1 -39.85 22.43 7.69
N THR A 2 -39.26 21.76 6.70
CA THR A 2 -38.91 20.34 6.76
C THR A 2 -37.42 20.28 7.08
N ARG A 3 -37.10 20.24 8.38
CA ARG A 3 -35.73 20.07 8.85
C ARG A 3 -35.29 18.65 8.48
N ASP A 4 -34.23 18.61 7.68
CA ASP A 4 -33.73 17.49 6.92
C ASP A 4 -33.32 16.32 7.83
N LYS A 5 -33.99 15.18 7.71
CA LYS A 5 -33.74 13.98 8.52
C LYS A 5 -32.47 13.24 8.07
N SER A 6 -32.00 13.47 6.83
CA SER A 6 -30.81 12.81 6.29
C SER A 6 -29.52 13.29 6.97
N THR A 7 -29.41 14.59 7.26
CA THR A 7 -28.23 15.18 7.90
C THR A 7 -28.01 14.69 9.33
N ALA A 8 -29.08 14.35 10.05
CA ALA A 8 -29.01 13.81 11.40
C ALA A 8 -28.54 12.34 11.43
N ILE A 9 -28.81 11.56 10.37
CA ILE A 9 -28.40 10.14 10.28
C ILE A 9 -26.91 10.06 9.91
N GLU A 10 -26.44 10.92 9.00
CA GLU A 10 -25.02 11.02 8.66
C GLU A 10 -24.18 11.46 9.87
N SER A 11 -24.64 12.46 10.64
CA SER A 11 -23.92 12.92 11.84
C SER A 11 -23.82 11.88 12.95
N ILE A 12 -24.86 11.04 13.15
CA ILE A 12 -24.83 9.94 14.12
C ILE A 12 -23.85 8.84 13.68
N SER A 13 -23.73 8.59 12.37
CA SER A 13 -22.78 7.63 11.82
C SER A 13 -21.33 8.07 12.03
N ASP A 14 -21.05 9.37 11.84
CA ASP A 14 -19.72 9.94 12.04
C ASP A 14 -19.31 9.95 13.53
N GLU A 15 -20.23 10.28 14.45
CA GLU A 15 -19.96 10.20 15.88
C GLU A 15 -19.69 8.75 16.35
N ALA A 16 -20.44 7.79 15.83
CA ALA A 16 -20.23 6.37 16.13
C ALA A 16 -18.87 5.86 15.58
N VAL A 17 -18.49 6.28 14.38
CA VAL A 17 -17.19 5.99 13.77
C VAL A 17 -16.05 6.61 14.59
N GLN A 18 -16.21 7.87 15.02
CA GLN A 18 -15.21 8.57 15.83
C GLN A 18 -15.07 7.92 17.21
N HIS A 19 -16.18 7.52 17.84
CA HIS A 19 -16.19 6.79 19.11
C HIS A 19 -15.54 5.41 18.98
N HIS A 20 -15.83 4.67 17.91
CA HIS A 20 -15.20 3.38 17.62
C HIS A 20 -13.69 3.52 17.40
N ARG A 21 -13.25 4.51 16.61
CA ARG A 21 -11.83 4.85 16.44
C ARG A 21 -11.16 5.19 17.77
N LYS A 22 -11.84 5.93 18.65
CA LYS A 22 -11.35 6.28 19.99
C LYS A 22 -11.23 5.05 20.90
N LEU A 23 -12.17 4.10 20.82
CA LEU A 23 -12.08 2.82 21.53
C LEU A 23 -10.91 1.98 21.01
N LEU A 24 -10.72 1.89 19.69
CA LEU A 24 -9.58 1.19 19.10
C LEU A 24 -8.23 1.81 19.52
N ARG A 25 -8.16 3.13 19.77
CA ARG A 25 -6.97 3.76 20.39
C ARG A 25 -6.75 3.32 21.84
N TYR A 26 -7.81 3.01 22.58
CA TYR A 26 -7.74 2.55 23.97
C TYR A 26 -7.31 1.06 24.08
N TYR A 27 -7.57 0.26 23.04
CA TYR A 27 -7.18 -1.15 22.95
C TYR A 27 -5.96 -1.34 22.05
N ALA A 28 -4.82 -1.72 22.62
CA ALA A 28 -3.66 -2.06 21.82
C ALA A 28 -3.90 -3.34 20.99
N MET A 29 -3.83 -3.19 19.68
CA MET A 29 -3.94 -4.29 18.73
C MET A 29 -2.64 -5.09 18.72
N LYS A 30 -2.70 -6.34 19.18
CA LYS A 30 -1.56 -7.26 19.17
C LYS A 30 -1.68 -8.26 18.02
N TYR A 31 -0.70 -8.24 17.13
CA TYR A 31 -0.50 -9.25 16.09
C TYR A 31 0.70 -10.12 16.46
N THR A 32 0.58 -11.42 16.21
CA THR A 32 1.71 -12.37 16.29
C THR A 32 1.97 -12.88 14.88
N ILE A 33 3.19 -12.76 14.38
CA ILE A 33 3.56 -13.27 13.05
C ILE A 33 4.06 -14.71 13.24
N PRO A 34 3.44 -15.72 12.62
CA PRO A 34 3.93 -17.10 12.68
C PRO A 34 5.36 -17.20 12.18
N ALA A 35 6.17 -18.10 12.74
CA ALA A 35 7.58 -18.26 12.36
C ALA A 35 7.77 -18.50 10.84
N SER A 36 6.86 -19.23 10.21
CA SER A 36 6.82 -19.45 8.76
C SER A 36 6.71 -18.16 7.93
N ASN A 37 6.10 -17.12 8.51
CA ASN A 37 5.74 -15.87 7.84
C ASN A 37 6.72 -14.72 8.15
N VAL A 38 7.51 -14.84 9.22
CA VAL A 38 8.48 -13.80 9.66
C VAL A 38 9.44 -13.43 8.53
N LYS A 39 9.93 -14.42 7.77
CA LYS A 39 10.86 -14.16 6.66
C LYS A 39 10.23 -13.30 5.57
N LEU A 40 8.98 -13.58 5.19
CA LEU A 40 8.29 -12.80 4.17
C LEU A 40 7.97 -11.39 4.68
N PHE A 41 7.56 -11.26 5.94
CA PHE A 41 7.34 -9.96 6.58
C PHE A 41 8.63 -9.11 6.57
N GLY A 42 9.77 -9.70 6.93
CA GLY A 42 11.07 -9.01 6.87
C GLY A 42 11.44 -8.55 5.45
N ARG A 43 11.12 -9.33 4.42
CA ARG A 43 11.32 -8.92 3.01
C ARG A 43 10.42 -7.75 2.61
N ALA A 44 9.19 -7.70 3.09
CA ALA A 44 8.29 -6.57 2.86
C ALA A 44 8.87 -5.28 3.46
N VAL A 45 9.32 -5.33 4.72
CA VAL A 45 9.98 -4.19 5.39
C VAL A 45 11.22 -3.74 4.59
N GLN A 46 12.12 -4.66 4.23
CA GLN A 46 13.31 -4.36 3.42
C GLN A 46 12.99 -3.77 2.04
N THR A 47 11.81 -4.06 1.49
CA THR A 47 11.39 -3.51 0.20
C THR A 47 10.86 -2.08 0.37
N LEU A 48 10.13 -1.81 1.45
CA LEU A 48 9.63 -0.48 1.79
C LEU A 48 10.77 0.53 2.00
N THR A 49 11.87 0.11 2.63
CA THR A 49 13.04 0.98 2.83
C THR A 49 13.75 1.40 1.54
N LYS A 50 13.40 0.79 0.40
CA LYS A 50 13.89 1.26 -0.91
C LYS A 50 13.11 2.46 -1.44
N VAL A 51 11.93 2.73 -0.89
CA VAL A 51 11.04 3.82 -1.30
C VAL A 51 11.17 5.02 -0.38
N GLY A 52 11.19 4.78 0.93
CA GLY A 52 11.26 5.85 1.94
C GLY A 52 11.97 5.41 3.21
N ASP A 53 12.50 6.40 3.93
CA ASP A 53 13.18 6.20 5.21
C ASP A 53 12.20 5.95 6.36
N GLU A 54 10.95 6.39 6.20
CA GLU A 54 9.88 6.19 7.16
C GLU A 54 8.89 5.11 6.71
N VAL A 55 8.53 4.22 7.64
CA VAL A 55 7.50 3.20 7.43
C VAL A 55 6.35 3.44 8.40
N TYR A 56 5.17 3.70 7.85
CA TYR A 56 3.93 3.84 8.59
C TYR A 56 3.31 2.48 8.82
N VAL A 57 3.00 2.16 10.08
CA VAL A 57 2.35 0.91 10.48
C VAL A 57 0.91 1.22 10.85
N ILE A 58 -0.04 0.68 10.08
CA ILE A 58 -1.47 0.88 10.29
C ILE A 58 -2.09 -0.46 10.68
N ALA A 59 -2.62 -0.50 11.89
CA ALA A 59 -3.35 -1.64 12.43
C ALA A 59 -4.86 -1.40 12.30
N ASP A 60 -5.56 -2.35 11.69
CA ASP A 60 -7.02 -2.37 11.59
C ASP A 60 -7.57 -3.74 12.06
N GLU A 61 -8.88 -3.86 12.27
CA GLU A 61 -9.54 -5.06 12.75
C GLU A 61 -9.25 -6.32 11.92
N ARG A 62 -8.97 -6.13 10.62
CA ARG A 62 -8.78 -7.19 9.64
C ARG A 62 -7.35 -7.30 9.11
N THR A 63 -6.59 -6.21 9.11
CA THR A 63 -5.29 -6.14 8.44
C THR A 63 -4.23 -5.41 9.28
N LEU A 64 -2.98 -5.76 9.05
CA LEU A 64 -1.82 -4.96 9.41
C LEU A 64 -1.20 -4.46 8.11
N SER A 65 -1.19 -3.15 7.90
CA SER A 65 -0.66 -2.53 6.69
C SER A 65 0.63 -1.77 7.00
N LEU A 66 1.63 -1.93 6.14
CA LEU A 66 2.88 -1.19 6.16
C LEU A 66 2.93 -0.29 4.92
N LYS A 67 3.15 1.01 5.09
CA LYS A 67 3.19 1.99 4.01
C LYS A 67 4.50 2.77 4.05
N ALA A 68 5.03 3.12 2.88
CA ALA A 68 6.17 4.02 2.75
C ALA A 68 5.94 4.97 1.57
N PHE A 69 6.47 6.19 1.70
CA PHE A 69 6.44 7.22 0.68
C PHE A 69 7.86 7.68 0.40
N SER A 70 8.14 8.07 -0.84
CA SER A 70 9.39 8.77 -1.13
C SER A 70 9.42 10.14 -0.44
N ALA A 71 10.62 10.71 -0.28
CA ALA A 71 10.78 12.06 0.29
C ALA A 71 9.98 13.13 -0.48
N SER A 72 9.86 12.97 -1.80
CA SER A 72 9.04 13.83 -2.66
C SER A 72 7.53 13.55 -2.59
N ARG A 73 7.11 12.49 -1.87
CA ARG A 73 5.74 11.93 -1.85
C ARG A 73 5.18 11.58 -3.23
N SER A 74 6.02 11.45 -4.25
CA SER A 74 5.63 11.09 -5.61
C SER A 74 5.56 9.58 -5.84
N SER A 75 6.13 8.78 -4.93
CA SER A 75 6.06 7.31 -4.95
C SER A 75 5.44 6.79 -3.67
N TYR A 76 4.68 5.72 -3.79
CA TYR A 76 3.97 5.07 -2.69
C TYR A 76 4.13 3.55 -2.79
N MET A 77 4.34 2.90 -1.65
CA MET A 77 4.35 1.45 -1.55
C MET A 77 3.59 1.00 -0.31
N CYS A 78 2.85 -0.10 -0.43
CA CYS A 78 2.05 -0.66 0.64
C CYS A 78 2.06 -2.18 0.62
N PHE A 79 2.26 -2.80 1.78
CA PHE A 79 1.99 -4.21 2.02
C PHE A 79 0.89 -4.36 3.05
N SER A 80 -0.16 -5.09 2.73
CA SER A 80 -1.27 -5.37 3.65
C SER A 80 -1.31 -6.86 3.98
N PHE A 81 -1.19 -7.19 5.26
CA PHE A 81 -1.23 -8.56 5.76
C PHE A 81 -2.60 -8.83 6.38
N GLU A 82 -3.35 -9.75 5.80
CA GLU A 82 -4.65 -10.17 6.33
C GLU A 82 -4.51 -11.13 7.52
N ARG A 83 -5.64 -11.37 8.19
CA ARG A 83 -5.74 -12.25 9.37
C ARG A 83 -5.15 -13.65 9.14
N ASN A 84 -5.18 -14.19 7.92
CA ASN A 84 -4.58 -15.51 7.65
C ASN A 84 -3.04 -15.50 7.73
N PHE A 85 -2.41 -14.35 7.56
CA PHE A 85 -0.96 -14.17 7.71
C PHE A 85 -0.54 -13.98 9.18
N LEU A 86 -1.49 -13.62 10.06
CA LEU A 86 -1.25 -13.13 11.42
C LEU A 86 -2.03 -13.95 12.45
N GLN A 87 -1.38 -14.43 13.51
CA GLN A 87 -2.09 -14.94 14.68
C GLN A 87 -2.52 -13.76 15.58
N ARG A 88 -3.80 -13.37 15.52
CA ARG A 88 -4.34 -12.31 16.39
C ARG A 88 -4.57 -12.87 17.80
N LYS A 89 -4.00 -12.22 18.80
CA LYS A 89 -4.39 -12.40 20.20
C LYS A 89 -4.80 -11.04 20.74
N LEU A 90 -6.09 -10.85 21.03
CA LEU A 90 -6.54 -9.65 21.72
C LEU A 90 -5.88 -9.65 23.11
N ARG A 91 -5.08 -8.63 23.44
CA ARG A 91 -4.53 -8.47 24.77
C ARG A 91 -5.32 -7.37 25.46
N LEU A 92 -5.99 -7.70 26.56
CA LEU A 92 -6.60 -6.70 27.43
C LEU A 92 -5.46 -5.95 28.14
N ARG A 93 -5.40 -4.64 27.90
CA ARG A 93 -4.43 -3.64 28.39
C ARG A 93 -3.04 -3.70 27.76
N ALA A 94 -2.69 -2.66 27.00
CA ALA A 94 -1.31 -2.21 26.89
C ALA A 94 -1.24 -0.73 27.30
N ARG A 95 -0.11 -0.35 27.92
CA ARG A 95 0.25 1.06 28.09
C ARG A 95 0.57 1.61 26.71
N ALA A 96 -0.14 2.65 26.29
CA ALA A 96 0.12 3.33 25.03
C ALA A 96 1.52 3.93 25.09
N THR A 97 2.44 3.40 24.29
CA THR A 97 3.63 4.16 23.87
C THR A 97 3.18 5.23 22.88
N GLU A 98 3.91 6.34 22.83
CA GLU A 98 3.69 7.43 21.88
C GLU A 98 3.84 6.91 20.44
N LEU A 99 2.73 6.47 19.85
CA LEU A 99 2.60 6.32 18.42
C LEU A 99 2.53 7.74 17.87
N ILE A 100 3.48 8.10 17.00
CA ILE A 100 3.43 9.36 16.25
C ILE A 100 2.10 9.39 15.51
N GLU A 101 1.19 10.27 15.95
CA GLU A 101 -0.05 10.54 15.23
C GLU A 101 0.34 11.17 13.89
N TYR A 102 -0.13 10.57 12.80
CA TYR A 102 0.11 11.13 11.48
C TYR A 102 -1.22 11.34 10.76
N GLU A 103 -1.35 12.53 10.15
CA GLU A 103 -2.50 12.95 9.35
C GLU A 103 -2.83 11.93 8.26
N GLU A 104 -4.13 11.76 7.99
CA GLU A 104 -4.65 10.76 7.09
C GLU A 104 -3.90 10.76 5.74
N LEU A 105 -3.04 9.77 5.54
CA LEU A 105 -2.48 9.44 4.23
C LEU A 105 -3.62 8.91 3.35
N GLN A 106 -4.44 9.85 2.84
CA GLN A 106 -5.53 9.59 1.92
C GLN A 106 -4.95 9.33 0.52
N PHE A 107 -4.44 8.12 0.32
CA PHE A 107 -4.15 7.61 -1.01
C PHE A 107 -5.06 6.40 -1.26
N SER A 108 -5.98 6.53 -2.21
CA SER A 108 -6.85 5.43 -2.63
C SER A 108 -6.46 4.98 -4.03
N PHE A 109 -6.18 3.69 -4.17
CA PHE A 109 -5.94 3.04 -5.45
C PHE A 109 -7.16 2.17 -5.77
N ARG A 110 -7.78 2.41 -6.92
CA ARG A 110 -8.98 1.69 -7.38
C ARG A 110 -8.68 1.01 -8.69
N ALA A 111 -8.34 -0.28 -8.62
CA ALA A 111 -7.92 -1.10 -9.76
C ALA A 111 -9.00 -1.16 -10.86
N ASP A 112 -10.27 -1.10 -10.45
CA ASP A 112 -11.48 -1.09 -11.27
C ASP A 112 -11.63 0.17 -12.14
N SER A 113 -10.88 1.23 -11.85
CA SER A 113 -10.96 2.50 -12.60
C SER A 113 -9.98 2.61 -13.78
N TYR A 114 -9.11 1.63 -13.99
CA TYR A 114 -8.07 1.72 -15.02
C TYR A 114 -8.56 1.21 -16.38
N ALA A 115 -8.41 2.04 -17.41
CA ALA A 115 -8.77 1.69 -18.79
C ALA A 115 -7.89 0.56 -19.38
N ARG A 116 -6.67 0.36 -18.88
CA ARG A 116 -5.75 -0.70 -19.32
C ARG A 116 -4.90 -1.20 -18.16
N SER A 117 -4.73 -2.52 -18.08
CA SER A 117 -3.84 -3.19 -17.15
C SER A 117 -3.09 -4.32 -17.86
N VAL A 118 -1.89 -4.64 -17.38
CA VAL A 118 -1.12 -5.80 -17.82
C VAL A 118 -0.61 -6.53 -16.59
N CYS A 119 -0.67 -7.85 -16.63
CA CYS A 119 -0.11 -8.72 -15.61
C CYS A 119 0.89 -9.67 -16.27
N GLY A 120 1.97 -10.01 -15.57
CA GLY A 120 3.04 -10.82 -16.11
C GLY A 120 3.89 -11.49 -15.03
N GLN A 121 4.82 -12.34 -15.46
CA GLN A 121 5.75 -12.96 -14.53
C GLN A 121 6.66 -11.88 -13.93
N ALA A 122 6.66 -11.75 -12.61
CA ALA A 122 7.44 -10.74 -11.89
C ALA A 122 8.93 -10.80 -12.23
N LYS A 123 9.49 -12.01 -12.41
CA LYS A 123 10.89 -12.20 -12.80
C LYS A 123 11.18 -11.62 -14.18
N LEU A 124 10.33 -11.89 -15.17
CA LEU A 124 10.51 -11.34 -16.52
C LEU A 124 10.45 -9.80 -16.52
N LEU A 125 9.49 -9.22 -15.79
CA LEU A 125 9.38 -7.77 -15.65
C LEU A 125 10.61 -7.18 -14.94
N SER A 126 11.08 -7.83 -13.87
CA SER A 126 12.28 -7.41 -13.14
C SER A 126 13.54 -7.49 -13.99
N ASP A 127 13.71 -8.56 -14.77
CA ASP A 127 14.86 -8.75 -15.64
C ASP A 127 14.86 -7.69 -16.75
N VAL A 128 13.70 -7.40 -17.34
CA VAL A 128 13.55 -6.34 -18.35
C VAL A 128 13.91 -4.96 -17.79
N LEU A 129 13.40 -4.61 -16.60
CA LEU A 129 13.65 -3.30 -16.01
C LEU A 129 15.04 -3.19 -15.38
N GLY A 130 15.62 -4.30 -14.93
CA GLY A 130 16.98 -4.35 -14.35
C GLY A 130 18.09 -4.24 -15.40
N ASN A 131 17.79 -4.50 -16.67
CA ASN A 131 18.75 -4.42 -17.77
C ASN A 131 18.92 -3.01 -18.35
N PHE A 132 18.18 -2.01 -17.85
CA PHE A 132 18.44 -0.62 -18.22
C PHE A 132 19.82 -0.17 -17.70
N PRO A 133 20.60 0.56 -18.51
CA PRO A 133 21.84 1.16 -18.02
C PRO A 133 21.57 2.07 -16.82
N VAL A 134 22.42 1.99 -15.79
CA VAL A 134 22.26 2.71 -14.51
C VAL A 134 22.18 4.24 -14.68
N ASN A 135 22.70 4.77 -15.80
CA ASN A 135 22.74 6.20 -16.11
C ASN A 135 21.53 6.71 -16.89
N VAL A 136 20.50 5.89 -17.11
CA VAL A 136 19.28 6.32 -17.79
C VAL A 136 18.40 7.09 -16.79
N PRO A 137 18.18 8.42 -16.97
CA PRO A 137 17.42 9.21 -16.01
C PRO A 137 15.93 8.92 -16.05
N GLU A 138 15.41 8.45 -17.19
CA GLU A 138 14.00 8.18 -17.39
C GLU A 138 13.76 6.99 -18.34
N VAL A 139 12.73 6.20 -18.02
CA VAL A 139 12.24 5.10 -18.85
C VAL A 139 10.80 5.38 -19.20
N THR A 140 10.45 5.27 -20.47
CA THR A 140 9.06 5.41 -20.93
C THR A 140 8.43 4.03 -21.04
N LEU A 141 7.29 3.84 -20.36
CA LEU A 141 6.44 2.66 -20.48
C LEU A 141 5.27 2.94 -21.42
N ARG A 142 5.13 2.16 -22.49
CA ARG A 142 4.01 2.28 -23.43
C ARG A 142 3.15 1.02 -23.38
N LEU A 143 1.92 1.16 -22.90
CA LEU A 143 0.95 0.07 -22.78
C LEU A 143 0.02 0.01 -24.01
N SER A 144 0.16 -1.07 -24.77
CA SER A 144 -0.72 -1.48 -25.88
C SER A 144 -1.65 -2.63 -25.43
N PRO A 145 -2.70 -2.97 -26.21
CA PRO A 145 -3.69 -3.98 -25.79
C PRO A 145 -3.12 -5.35 -25.43
N ASP A 146 -2.02 -5.76 -26.07
CA ASP A 146 -1.40 -7.08 -25.93
C ASP A 146 0.05 -7.01 -25.41
N ARG A 147 0.55 -5.80 -25.09
CA ARG A 147 1.99 -5.59 -24.88
C ARG A 147 2.32 -4.36 -24.04
N LEU A 148 3.35 -4.48 -23.22
CA LEU A 148 4.06 -3.38 -22.56
C LEU A 148 5.43 -3.19 -23.22
N ASP A 149 5.67 -2.03 -23.83
CA ASP A 149 7.00 -1.64 -24.32
C ASP A 149 7.74 -0.79 -23.28
N CYS A 150 9.03 -1.06 -23.08
CA CYS A 150 9.92 -0.24 -22.27
C CYS A 150 10.93 0.47 -23.20
N LEU A 151 10.98 1.80 -23.17
CA LEU A 151 11.77 2.65 -24.09
C LEU A 151 12.75 3.53 -23.32
N HIS A 152 13.90 3.84 -23.91
CA HIS A 152 14.78 4.90 -23.41
C HIS A 152 14.18 6.26 -23.78
N ALA A 153 13.77 7.07 -22.81
CA ALA A 153 13.18 8.39 -23.01
C ALA A 153 11.89 8.44 -23.89
N PRO A 154 11.13 9.56 -23.85
CA PRO A 154 9.99 9.77 -24.73
C PRO A 154 10.44 9.78 -26.20
N GLY A 155 10.02 8.78 -26.97
CA GLY A 155 10.31 8.65 -28.41
C GLY A 155 11.56 7.86 -28.77
N GLY A 156 12.31 7.31 -27.80
CA GLY A 156 13.55 6.59 -28.09
C GLY A 156 13.41 5.11 -28.45
N ARG A 157 14.55 4.46 -28.66
CA ARG A 157 14.67 3.07 -29.10
C ARG A 157 14.09 2.11 -28.06
N ARG A 158 13.28 1.15 -28.53
CA ARG A 158 12.72 0.08 -27.69
C ARG A 158 13.83 -0.77 -27.08
N HIS A 159 13.84 -0.82 -25.75
CA HIS A 159 14.75 -1.66 -24.97
C HIS A 159 14.20 -3.09 -24.86
N ALA A 160 12.92 -3.21 -24.52
CA ALA A 160 12.26 -4.50 -24.33
C ALA A 160 10.75 -4.42 -24.55
N ALA A 161 10.12 -5.59 -24.69
CA ALA A 161 8.67 -5.70 -24.72
C ALA A 161 8.20 -6.94 -23.96
N PHE A 162 7.14 -6.78 -23.16
CA PHE A 162 6.44 -7.85 -22.49
C PHE A 162 5.07 -8.05 -23.15
N ARG A 163 4.73 -9.27 -23.58
CA ARG A 163 3.40 -9.59 -24.12
C ARG A 163 2.60 -10.35 -23.06
N SER A 164 1.35 -9.95 -22.82
CA SER A 164 0.44 -10.81 -22.06
C SER A 164 -0.01 -11.95 -22.96
N HIS A 165 0.09 -13.18 -22.46
CA HIS A 165 -0.56 -14.34 -23.09
C HIS A 165 -2.05 -14.36 -22.76
#